data_AF-A0A1I1KBF9-F1
#
_entry.id   AF-A0A1I1KBF9-F1
#
_cell.length_a   1.000
_cell.length_b   1.000
_cell.length_c   1.000
_cell.angle_alpha   90.00
_cell.angle_beta   90.00
_cell.angle_gamma   90.00
#
_symmetry.space_group_name_H-M   'P 1'
#
loop_
_entity.id
_entity.type
_entity.pdbx_description
1 polymer ?
#
loop_
_entity_poly.entity_id
_entity_poly.type
_entity_poly.pdbx_seq_one_letter_code
_entity_poly.pdbx_strand_id
1 'polypeptide(L)'
;MTNPNALPSADKALNTDAYFRLYQGALRIEDPSARLAACYIILLAGRLGLRLQEIQHLREEWIDWRRGEIKIPSYDPCGCKRCWLTARDIWGRRGLSELQEKGEWADDVKWRDLNADARDTVVEKASYCRPETLEDILYSERWEPKYNRSARTVPFGWSERITACLMTFFDHNDCLQHQRYSVSRLITKAAENANGLDPDELSPHPLRATGLTFLADISVDPKMLCDLAGWQDIQTAARYLRESGRITSHKVYSLLGKENEAPPVVPAEPEYRFPVVMNPIPFEGEPFAPITPDGSRFDRDVRLARHHEQRDTPIRLVHPRKASLPYNYAGFPDVDELSYDPRKHDLPGHLDWDSDRVQFDDGRPVTTATTLADLADPHRVDPSEHTPPEEYRAETVDTRLSDYFDEDHTNDRMAAATFTGVAAFTASAVGERLGREWTEYWTVGEGAAPDAGRLAKGMAAYLVLVVCPLSLNLILLFQ
;
A
#
# COMPACT_ATOMS: atom_id res chain seq x y z
N MET A 1 19.95 8.06 -11.28
CA MET A 1 19.89 7.70 -12.72
C MET A 1 19.93 6.18 -12.84
N THR A 2 18.85 5.56 -13.33
CA THR A 2 18.70 4.11 -13.49
C THR A 2 19.37 3.61 -14.78
N ASN A 3 20.02 2.45 -14.72
CA ASN A 3 20.71 1.80 -15.85
C ASN A 3 19.74 1.57 -17.04
N PRO A 4 20.03 2.11 -18.25
CA PRO A 4 19.16 1.98 -19.42
C PRO A 4 19.00 0.54 -19.94
N ASN A 5 19.85 -0.40 -19.50
CA ASN A 5 19.78 -1.82 -19.86
C ASN A 5 19.08 -2.71 -18.81
N ALA A 6 18.60 -2.15 -17.70
CA ALA A 6 17.79 -2.93 -16.77
C ALA A 6 16.37 -3.04 -17.34
N LEU A 7 15.94 -4.26 -17.69
CA LEU A 7 14.54 -4.56 -17.99
C LEU A 7 13.66 -3.97 -16.87
N PRO A 8 12.51 -3.35 -17.19
CA PRO A 8 11.57 -2.91 -16.18
C PRO A 8 11.28 -4.01 -15.18
N SER A 9 10.99 -3.60 -13.96
CA SER A 9 10.47 -4.52 -12.95
C SER A 9 9.25 -5.29 -13.47
N ALA A 10 8.40 -4.66 -14.28
CA ALA A 10 7.17 -5.21 -14.81
C ALA A 10 7.39 -6.35 -15.83
N ASP A 11 8.41 -6.29 -16.69
CA ASP A 11 8.80 -7.40 -17.60
C ASP A 11 9.18 -8.70 -16.88
N LYS A 12 9.47 -8.62 -15.57
CA LYS A 12 9.79 -9.78 -14.72
C LYS A 12 8.57 -10.32 -13.96
N ALA A 13 7.40 -9.73 -14.18
CA ALA A 13 6.17 -10.20 -13.56
C ALA A 13 5.76 -11.57 -14.10
N LEU A 14 5.29 -12.43 -13.20
CA LEU A 14 4.69 -13.69 -13.60
C LEU A 14 3.33 -13.42 -14.23
N ASN A 15 3.02 -14.11 -15.31
CA ASN A 15 1.65 -14.17 -15.78
C ASN A 15 0.77 -14.93 -14.77
N THR A 16 -0.54 -14.83 -14.94
CA THR A 16 -1.53 -15.39 -14.00
C THR A 16 -1.33 -16.90 -13.76
N ASP A 17 -1.09 -17.66 -14.83
CA ASP A 17 -0.93 -19.12 -14.76
C ASP A 17 0.39 -19.51 -14.07
N ALA A 18 1.48 -18.82 -14.39
CA ALA A 18 2.76 -19.00 -13.71
C ALA A 18 2.66 -18.68 -12.21
N TYR A 19 1.97 -17.60 -11.83
CA TYR A 19 1.72 -17.28 -10.43
C TYR A 19 0.84 -18.33 -9.74
N PHE A 20 -0.20 -18.83 -10.41
CA PHE A 20 -1.06 -19.90 -9.89
C PHE A 20 -0.25 -21.17 -9.63
N ARG A 21 0.58 -21.59 -10.60
CA ARG A 21 1.49 -22.74 -10.46
C ARG A 21 2.49 -22.55 -9.32
N LEU A 22 3.06 -21.34 -9.15
CA LEU A 22 3.94 -21.03 -8.02
C LEU A 22 3.22 -21.20 -6.68
N TYR A 23 1.98 -20.71 -6.58
CA TYR A 23 1.18 -20.87 -5.37
C TYR A 23 0.90 -22.35 -5.07
N GLN A 24 0.47 -23.14 -6.08
CA GLN A 24 0.30 -24.59 -5.94
C GLN A 24 1.60 -25.31 -5.52
N GLY A 25 2.74 -24.88 -6.04
CA GLY A 25 4.04 -25.40 -5.63
C GLY A 25 4.38 -25.11 -4.16
N ALA A 26 3.97 -23.96 -3.63
CA ALA A 26 4.09 -23.65 -2.21
C ALA A 26 3.23 -24.58 -1.34
N LEU A 27 2.04 -24.96 -1.79
CA LEU A 27 1.14 -25.88 -1.06
C LEU A 27 1.74 -27.29 -0.90
N ARG A 28 2.67 -27.67 -1.78
CA ARG A 28 3.41 -28.94 -1.76
C ARG A 28 4.64 -28.93 -0.85
N ILE A 29 4.92 -27.82 -0.15
CA ILE A 29 5.99 -27.80 0.85
C ILE A 29 5.54 -28.66 2.05
N GLU A 30 6.30 -29.72 2.34
CA GLU A 30 5.96 -30.71 3.37
C GLU A 30 5.90 -30.12 4.79
N ASP A 31 6.86 -29.25 5.15
CA ASP A 31 6.90 -28.62 6.46
C ASP A 31 5.76 -27.60 6.60
N PRO A 32 4.80 -27.79 7.53
CA PRO A 32 3.62 -26.93 7.63
C PRO A 32 3.94 -25.46 7.90
N SER A 33 4.94 -25.19 8.74
CA SER A 33 5.35 -23.82 9.07
C SER A 33 6.00 -23.13 7.87
N ALA A 34 6.91 -23.81 7.16
CA ALA A 34 7.49 -23.29 5.92
C ALA A 34 6.45 -23.10 4.82
N ARG A 35 5.45 -23.98 4.73
CA ARG A 35 4.34 -23.86 3.78
C ARG A 35 3.49 -22.62 4.07
N LEU A 36 3.08 -22.41 5.33
CA LEU A 36 2.35 -21.22 5.75
C LEU A 36 3.16 -19.95 5.47
N ALA A 37 4.44 -19.93 5.81
CA ALA A 37 5.33 -18.81 5.53
C ALA A 37 5.47 -18.54 4.01
N ALA A 38 5.59 -19.58 3.19
CA ALA A 38 5.67 -19.43 1.74
C ALA A 38 4.36 -18.85 1.16
N CYS A 39 3.20 -19.34 1.59
CA CYS A 39 1.89 -18.82 1.18
C CYS A 39 1.74 -17.34 1.57
N TYR A 40 2.09 -17.00 2.82
CA TYR A 40 2.11 -15.63 3.32
C TYR A 40 2.98 -14.70 2.47
N ILE A 41 4.22 -15.09 2.19
CA ILE A 41 5.14 -14.31 1.36
C ILE A 41 4.59 -14.14 -0.06
N ILE A 42 4.09 -15.22 -0.66
CA ILE A 42 3.60 -15.22 -2.04
C ILE A 42 2.37 -14.33 -2.20
N LEU A 43 1.40 -14.43 -1.29
CA LEU A 43 0.20 -13.60 -1.32
C LEU A 43 0.51 -12.12 -1.10
N LEU A 44 1.30 -11.78 -0.07
CA LEU A 44 1.57 -10.38 0.25
C LEU A 44 2.47 -9.69 -0.78
N ALA A 45 3.49 -10.37 -1.29
CA ALA A 45 4.32 -9.80 -2.36
C ALA A 45 3.58 -9.80 -3.71
N GLY A 46 2.94 -10.93 -4.05
CA GLY A 46 2.39 -11.19 -5.37
C GLY A 46 0.99 -10.66 -5.61
N ARG A 47 0.28 -10.17 -4.59
CA ARG A 47 -1.10 -9.66 -4.73
C ARG A 47 -1.36 -8.34 -4.02
N LEU A 48 -0.69 -8.08 -2.91
CA LEU A 48 -0.70 -6.76 -2.28
C LEU A 48 0.48 -5.88 -2.74
N GLY A 49 1.44 -6.45 -3.48
CA GLY A 49 2.60 -5.71 -3.94
C GLY A 49 3.43 -5.15 -2.79
N LEU A 50 3.56 -5.87 -1.67
CA LEU A 50 4.42 -5.46 -0.55
C LEU A 50 5.91 -5.70 -0.85
N ARG A 51 6.79 -4.88 -0.26
CA ARG A 51 8.24 -5.09 -0.32
C ARG A 51 8.61 -6.20 0.66
N LEU A 52 9.68 -6.94 0.37
CA LEU A 52 10.16 -7.96 1.32
C LEU A 52 10.38 -7.41 2.72
N GLN A 53 10.95 -6.21 2.85
CA GLN A 53 11.16 -5.61 4.17
C GLN A 53 9.83 -5.25 4.84
N GLU A 54 8.81 -4.81 4.10
CA GLU A 54 7.46 -4.58 4.67
C GLU A 54 6.88 -5.91 5.18
N ILE A 55 6.96 -6.99 4.39
CA ILE A 55 6.48 -8.33 4.78
C ILE A 55 7.22 -8.88 6.01
N GLN A 56 8.54 -8.63 6.11
CA GLN A 56 9.34 -9.07 7.25
C GLN A 56 8.96 -8.34 8.54
N HIS A 57 8.66 -7.05 8.47
CA HIS A 57 8.35 -6.23 9.65
C HIS A 57 6.86 -6.20 9.98
N LEU A 58 6.01 -6.68 9.05
CA LEU A 58 4.58 -6.78 9.28
C LEU A 58 4.31 -7.61 10.54
N ARG A 59 3.58 -6.95 11.44
CA ARG A 59 3.09 -7.44 12.71
C ARG A 59 1.59 -7.18 12.76
N GLU A 60 0.87 -7.95 13.56
CA GLU A 60 -0.59 -7.91 13.52
C GLU A 60 -1.14 -6.53 13.89
N GLU A 61 -0.43 -5.76 14.70
CA GLU A 61 -0.84 -4.44 15.14
C GLU A 61 -0.75 -3.36 14.05
N TRP A 62 -0.15 -3.68 12.90
CA TRP A 62 -0.27 -2.85 11.70
C TRP A 62 -1.58 -3.10 10.95
N ILE A 63 -2.38 -4.09 11.35
CA ILE A 63 -3.60 -4.49 10.66
C ILE A 63 -4.81 -3.83 11.32
N ASP A 64 -5.50 -2.99 10.56
CA ASP A 64 -6.86 -2.61 10.86
C ASP A 64 -7.79 -3.71 10.34
N TRP A 65 -8.15 -4.64 11.22
CA TRP A 65 -9.06 -5.73 10.87
C TRP A 65 -10.44 -5.22 10.48
N ARG A 66 -10.98 -4.21 11.17
CA ARG A 66 -12.31 -3.64 10.89
C ARG A 66 -12.40 -3.16 9.45
N ARG A 67 -11.39 -2.42 8.98
CA ARG A 67 -11.33 -1.90 7.60
C ARG A 67 -10.77 -2.92 6.60
N GLY A 68 -10.02 -3.92 7.06
CA GLY A 68 -9.35 -4.88 6.19
C GLY A 68 -8.17 -4.23 5.47
N GLU A 69 -7.38 -3.48 6.23
CA GLU A 69 -6.28 -2.66 5.74
C GLU A 69 -4.99 -2.95 6.53
N ILE A 70 -3.84 -2.97 5.83
CA ILE A 70 -2.52 -2.96 6.46
C ILE A 70 -2.01 -1.52 6.45
N LYS A 71 -1.67 -0.99 7.62
CA LYS A 71 -1.07 0.33 7.83
C LYS A 71 0.44 0.18 7.95
N ILE A 72 1.16 0.46 6.86
CA ILE A 72 2.62 0.46 6.86
C ILE A 72 3.07 1.78 7.49
N PRO A 73 3.76 1.76 8.64
CA PRO A 73 4.14 2.99 9.34
C PRO A 73 5.34 3.66 8.66
N SER A 74 5.55 4.94 8.97
CA SER A 74 6.76 5.67 8.55
C SER A 74 7.99 5.20 9.32
N TYR A 75 7.79 4.63 10.51
CA TYR A 75 8.84 4.16 11.39
C TYR A 75 8.39 2.94 12.19
N ASP A 76 9.29 1.99 12.47
CA ASP A 76 9.07 0.90 13.43
C ASP A 76 10.34 0.68 14.26
N PRO A 77 10.25 0.64 15.61
CA PRO A 77 11.40 0.43 16.49
C PRO A 77 11.90 -1.02 16.50
N CYS A 78 12.02 -1.64 15.33
CA CYS A 78 12.35 -3.05 15.15
C CYS A 78 13.70 -3.43 15.79
N GLY A 79 13.67 -4.39 16.71
CA GLY A 79 14.87 -4.93 17.38
C GLY A 79 15.61 -6.02 16.61
N CYS A 80 15.29 -6.29 15.35
CA CYS A 80 15.91 -7.41 14.64
C CYS A 80 17.40 -7.18 14.34
N LYS A 81 18.17 -8.26 14.18
CA LYS A 81 19.61 -8.21 13.85
C LYS A 81 19.93 -7.26 12.69
N ARG A 82 19.06 -7.23 11.67
CA ARG A 82 19.26 -6.39 10.49
C ARG A 82 19.14 -4.90 10.80
N CYS A 83 18.11 -4.50 11.54
CA CYS A 83 17.89 -3.11 11.94
C CYS A 83 19.04 -2.61 12.83
N TRP A 84 19.54 -3.46 13.74
CA TRP A 84 20.74 -3.15 14.52
C TRP A 84 21.99 -2.96 13.67
N LEU A 85 22.24 -3.85 12.70
CA LEU A 85 23.37 -3.68 11.77
C LEU A 85 23.21 -2.45 10.89
N THR A 86 21.98 -2.11 10.50
CA THR A 86 21.68 -0.87 9.74
C THR A 86 21.97 0.37 10.57
N ALA A 87 21.55 0.41 11.84
CA ALA A 87 21.88 1.50 12.76
C ALA A 87 23.40 1.68 12.90
N ARG A 88 24.15 0.59 13.13
CA ARG A 88 25.62 0.62 13.15
C ARG A 88 26.21 1.13 11.83
N ASP A 89 25.69 0.70 10.69
CA ASP A 89 26.19 1.12 9.38
C ASP A 89 25.84 2.58 9.06
N ILE A 90 24.79 3.16 9.64
CA ILE A 90 24.52 4.61 9.60
C ILE A 90 25.55 5.34 10.46
N TRP A 91 25.71 4.88 11.72
CA TRP A 91 26.63 5.45 12.69
C TRP A 91 28.06 5.51 12.16
N GLY A 92 28.59 4.38 11.70
CA GLY A 92 29.94 4.30 11.13
C GLY A 92 30.12 5.08 9.82
N ARG A 93 29.08 5.18 8.98
CA ARG A 93 29.14 6.04 7.78
C ARG A 93 29.28 7.51 8.13
N ARG A 94 28.54 7.99 9.14
CA ARG A 94 28.62 9.38 9.59
C ARG A 94 29.97 9.69 10.22
N GLY A 95 30.51 8.77 11.02
CA GLY A 95 31.89 8.88 11.53
C GLY A 95 32.94 8.88 10.43
N LEU A 96 32.79 8.02 9.41
CA LEU A 96 33.68 8.03 8.24
C LEU A 96 33.61 9.37 7.49
N SER A 97 32.40 9.89 7.25
CA SER A 97 32.22 11.19 6.60
C SER A 97 32.86 12.33 7.39
N GLU A 98 32.75 12.34 8.73
CA GLU A 98 33.45 13.31 9.57
C GLU A 98 34.97 13.27 9.38
N LEU A 99 35.58 12.07 9.33
CA LEU A 99 37.03 11.92 9.13
C LEU A 99 37.46 12.32 7.72
N GLN A 100 36.64 12.05 6.71
CA GLN A 100 36.87 12.49 5.33
C GLN A 100 36.85 14.02 5.21
N GLU A 101 35.85 14.67 5.82
CA GLU A 101 35.76 16.15 5.87
C GLU A 101 36.96 16.80 6.56
N LYS A 102 37.56 16.12 7.54
CA LYS A 102 38.79 16.55 8.22
C LYS A 102 40.08 16.25 7.44
N GLY A 103 40.00 15.52 6.33
CA GLY A 103 41.17 15.04 5.58
C GLY A 103 41.96 13.94 6.29
N GLU A 104 41.37 13.30 7.30
CA GLU A 104 41.98 12.21 8.06
C GLU A 104 41.68 10.82 7.45
N TRP A 105 40.82 10.79 6.43
CA TRP A 105 40.50 9.60 5.64
C TRP A 105 40.30 9.97 4.16
N ALA A 106 40.51 9.02 3.25
CA ALA A 106 40.33 9.24 1.81
C ALA A 106 38.84 9.32 1.41
N ASP A 107 38.48 10.33 0.60
CA ASP A 107 37.09 10.65 0.21
C ASP A 107 36.40 9.61 -0.68
N ASP A 108 37.18 8.79 -1.40
CA ASP A 108 36.64 7.80 -2.33
C ASP A 108 36.28 6.45 -1.66
N VAL A 109 36.71 6.26 -0.42
CA VAL A 109 36.47 5.05 0.35
C VAL A 109 35.06 5.05 0.94
N LYS A 110 34.35 3.93 0.82
CA LYS A 110 33.00 3.76 1.37
C LYS A 110 33.04 2.83 2.58
N TRP A 111 32.22 3.12 3.59
CA TRP A 111 32.08 2.31 4.81
C TRP A 111 31.91 0.80 4.56
N ARG A 112 31.10 0.45 3.56
CA ARG A 112 30.82 -0.95 3.19
C ARG A 112 32.06 -1.71 2.69
N ASP A 113 33.03 -0.98 2.15
CA ASP A 113 34.26 -1.51 1.55
C ASP A 113 35.39 -1.63 2.59
N LEU A 114 35.20 -1.08 3.81
CA LEU A 114 36.12 -1.22 4.94
C LEU A 114 36.09 -2.63 5.54
N ASN A 115 37.27 -3.14 5.92
CA ASN A 115 37.41 -4.35 6.74
C ASN A 115 37.11 -4.05 8.22
N ALA A 116 37.19 -5.07 9.09
CA ALA A 116 36.90 -4.93 10.51
C ALA A 116 37.80 -3.88 11.19
N ASP A 117 39.12 -4.03 11.08
CA ASP A 117 40.11 -3.14 11.72
C ASP A 117 39.96 -1.67 11.29
N ALA A 118 39.66 -1.43 10.00
CA ALA A 118 39.43 -0.07 9.50
C ALA A 118 38.13 0.52 10.06
N ARG A 119 37.09 -0.29 10.28
CA ARG A 119 35.85 0.16 10.94
C ARG A 119 36.09 0.49 12.40
N ASP A 120 36.86 -0.34 13.10
CA ASP A 120 37.29 -0.05 14.49
C ASP A 120 38.03 1.28 14.54
N THR A 121 39.00 1.48 13.63
CA THR A 121 39.76 2.74 13.56
C THR A 121 38.87 3.96 13.32
N VAL A 122 37.88 3.86 12.43
CA VAL A 122 36.93 4.95 12.19
C VAL A 122 36.11 5.24 13.44
N VAL A 123 35.57 4.21 14.09
CA VAL A 123 34.75 4.35 15.30
C VAL A 123 35.56 4.93 16.46
N GLU A 124 36.81 4.52 16.64
CA GLU A 124 37.70 5.05 17.68
C GLU A 124 38.12 6.51 17.44
N LYS A 125 38.33 6.91 16.18
CA LYS A 125 38.83 8.26 15.84
C LYS A 125 37.73 9.29 15.66
N ALA A 126 36.60 8.90 15.09
CA ALA A 126 35.52 9.82 14.76
C ALA A 126 34.86 10.32 16.04
N SER A 127 34.82 11.64 16.23
CA SER A 127 34.19 12.21 17.43
C SER A 127 32.67 12.07 17.44
N TYR A 128 32.08 11.82 16.27
CA TYR A 128 30.68 11.47 16.07
C TYR A 128 30.36 10.06 16.59
N CYS A 129 31.28 9.11 16.52
CA CYS A 129 31.03 7.71 16.89
C CYS A 129 31.04 7.49 18.42
N ARG A 130 30.09 8.13 19.12
CA ARG A 130 29.85 7.93 20.56
C ARG A 130 28.61 7.06 20.80
N PRO A 131 28.51 6.37 21.94
CA PRO A 131 27.31 5.58 22.27
C PRO A 131 26.01 6.40 22.15
N GLU A 132 26.02 7.66 22.57
CA GLU A 132 24.83 8.52 22.54
C GLU A 132 24.32 8.78 21.11
N THR A 133 25.22 8.98 20.15
CA THR A 133 24.80 9.18 18.75
C THR A 133 24.31 7.89 18.11
N LEU A 134 24.79 6.72 18.57
CA LEU A 134 24.21 5.44 18.17
C LEU A 134 22.83 5.26 18.80
N GLU A 135 22.64 5.64 20.07
CA GLU A 135 21.32 5.66 20.71
C GLU A 135 20.34 6.56 19.96
N ASP A 136 20.75 7.76 19.58
CA ASP A 136 19.94 8.68 18.76
C ASP A 136 19.48 8.01 17.46
N ILE A 137 20.39 7.34 16.74
CA ILE A 137 20.05 6.58 15.53
C ILE A 137 19.10 5.43 15.85
N LEU A 138 19.28 4.75 16.98
CA LEU A 138 18.38 3.67 17.39
C LEU A 138 16.97 4.19 17.73
N TYR A 139 16.85 5.43 18.23
CA TYR A 139 15.58 6.09 18.52
C TYR A 139 14.90 6.68 17.28
N SER A 140 15.66 7.13 16.28
CA SER A 140 15.13 7.90 15.16
C SER A 140 15.19 7.22 13.79
N GLU A 141 16.06 6.21 13.57
CA GLU A 141 16.42 5.76 12.21
C GLU A 141 16.56 4.22 12.06
N ARG A 142 15.83 3.41 12.85
CA ARG A 142 15.91 1.92 12.79
C ARG A 142 15.33 1.30 11.53
N TRP A 143 14.01 1.15 11.50
CA TRP A 143 13.31 0.66 10.34
C TRP A 143 12.38 1.74 9.88
N GLU A 144 12.62 2.16 8.65
CA GLU A 144 11.73 3.01 7.90
C GLU A 144 11.46 2.30 6.57
N PRO A 145 10.27 2.48 6.00
CA PRO A 145 10.03 1.99 4.67
C PRO A 145 10.96 2.74 3.70
N LYS A 146 11.23 2.15 2.53
CA LYS A 146 12.30 2.61 1.62
C LYS A 146 12.23 4.12 1.28
N TYR A 147 11.01 4.66 1.25
CA TYR A 147 10.71 6.05 0.96
C TYR A 147 9.64 6.53 1.93
N ASN A 148 9.57 7.83 2.21
CA ASN A 148 8.50 8.40 3.06
C ASN A 148 7.09 7.99 2.55
N ARG A 149 6.82 8.15 1.24
CA ARG A 149 5.57 7.67 0.57
C ARG A 149 5.34 6.15 0.63
N SER A 150 6.30 5.37 1.11
CA SER A 150 6.08 3.94 1.35
C SER A 150 5.38 3.66 2.68
N ALA A 151 5.32 4.62 3.60
CA ALA A 151 4.33 4.63 4.67
C ALA A 151 2.96 4.85 4.03
N ARG A 152 2.04 3.90 4.18
CA ARG A 152 0.78 3.89 3.43
C ARG A 152 -0.21 2.87 3.98
N THR A 153 -1.45 3.03 3.54
CA THR A 153 -2.50 2.02 3.72
C THR A 153 -2.54 1.07 2.51
N VAL A 154 -2.60 -0.25 2.77
CA VAL A 154 -2.76 -1.28 1.74
C VAL A 154 -4.01 -2.12 2.03
N PRO A 155 -5.07 -2.02 1.23
CA PRO A 155 -6.30 -2.77 1.44
C PRO A 155 -6.09 -4.25 1.07
N PHE A 156 -6.57 -5.15 1.93
CA PHE A 156 -6.58 -6.60 1.70
C PHE A 156 -7.95 -7.25 1.91
N GLY A 157 -8.88 -6.57 2.59
CA GLY A 157 -10.18 -7.12 3.01
C GLY A 157 -11.13 -7.50 1.86
N TRP A 158 -10.71 -7.28 0.61
CA TRP A 158 -11.38 -7.72 -0.61
C TRP A 158 -11.11 -9.20 -0.97
N SER A 159 -10.16 -9.88 -0.29
CA SER A 159 -9.85 -11.30 -0.52
C SER A 159 -10.03 -12.12 0.75
N GLU A 160 -10.93 -13.11 0.71
CA GLU A 160 -11.11 -14.05 1.82
C GLU A 160 -9.83 -14.87 2.06
N ARG A 161 -9.09 -15.18 1.00
CA ARG A 161 -7.85 -15.96 1.13
C ARG A 161 -6.73 -15.19 1.80
N ILE A 162 -6.54 -13.92 1.46
CA ILE A 162 -5.53 -13.09 2.13
C ILE A 162 -5.93 -12.88 3.59
N THR A 163 -7.22 -12.67 3.87
CA THR A 163 -7.75 -12.57 5.23
C THR A 163 -7.46 -13.83 6.04
N ALA A 164 -7.84 -15.01 5.53
CA ALA A 164 -7.55 -16.30 6.17
C ALA A 164 -6.04 -16.53 6.38
N CYS A 165 -5.23 -16.19 5.38
CA CYS A 165 -3.78 -16.30 5.47
C CYS A 165 -3.19 -15.43 6.58
N LEU A 166 -3.58 -14.15 6.65
CA LEU A 166 -3.08 -13.22 7.68
C LEU A 166 -3.50 -13.71 9.08
N MET A 167 -4.77 -14.07 9.28
CA MET A 167 -5.27 -14.53 10.58
C MET A 167 -4.56 -15.81 11.02
N THR A 168 -4.51 -16.84 10.16
CA THR A 168 -3.83 -18.09 10.48
C THR A 168 -2.33 -17.89 10.69
N PHE A 169 -1.69 -16.98 9.94
CA PHE A 169 -0.28 -16.65 10.16
C PHE A 169 -0.05 -16.08 11.56
N PHE A 170 -0.85 -15.09 11.97
CA PHE A 170 -0.70 -14.42 13.26
C PHE A 170 -1.16 -15.25 14.45
N ASP A 171 -2.06 -16.21 14.26
CA ASP A 171 -2.40 -17.19 15.30
C ASP A 171 -1.21 -18.11 15.67
N HIS A 172 -0.24 -18.27 14.77
CA HIS A 172 0.92 -19.14 14.96
C HIS A 172 2.26 -18.39 15.07
N ASN A 173 2.32 -17.13 14.66
CA ASN A 173 3.55 -16.37 14.53
C ASN A 173 3.32 -14.90 14.85
N ASP A 174 4.16 -14.29 15.70
CA ASP A 174 4.07 -12.84 15.91
C ASP A 174 4.59 -12.03 14.68
N CYS A 175 5.47 -12.62 13.87
CA CYS A 175 6.06 -12.02 12.68
C CYS A 175 6.83 -13.05 11.83
N LEU A 176 7.23 -12.67 10.61
CA LEU A 176 7.98 -13.55 9.71
C LEU A 176 9.45 -13.71 10.15
N GLN A 177 9.77 -14.79 10.85
CA GLN A 177 11.14 -15.03 11.36
C GLN A 177 12.21 -15.24 10.28
N HIS A 178 11.81 -15.50 9.03
CA HIS A 178 12.73 -15.75 7.92
C HIS A 178 13.53 -14.51 7.51
N GLN A 179 14.85 -14.68 7.39
CA GLN A 179 15.74 -13.69 6.79
C GLN A 179 15.63 -13.72 5.26
N ARG A 180 16.25 -12.74 4.57
CA ARG A 180 16.16 -12.62 3.10
C ARG A 180 16.54 -13.92 2.37
N TYR A 181 17.64 -14.56 2.78
CA TYR A 181 18.08 -15.82 2.16
C TYR A 181 17.07 -16.95 2.38
N SER A 182 16.51 -17.07 3.59
CA SER A 182 15.48 -18.05 3.91
C SER A 182 14.20 -17.80 3.12
N VAL A 183 13.79 -16.54 2.94
CA VAL A 183 12.64 -16.18 2.10
C VAL A 183 12.87 -16.56 0.64
N SER A 184 14.03 -16.22 0.07
CA SER A 184 14.38 -16.64 -1.30
C SER A 184 14.32 -18.17 -1.43
N ARG A 185 14.86 -18.91 -0.47
CA ARG A 185 14.81 -20.39 -0.48
C ARG A 185 13.38 -20.94 -0.42
N LEU A 186 12.45 -20.30 0.30
CA LEU A 186 11.04 -20.69 0.31
C LEU A 186 10.39 -20.49 -1.07
N ILE A 187 10.67 -19.35 -1.72
CA ILE A 187 10.17 -19.06 -3.08
C ILE A 187 10.75 -20.05 -4.08
N THR A 188 12.07 -20.33 -4.02
CA THR A 188 12.74 -21.32 -4.86
C THR A 188 12.14 -22.71 -4.65
N LYS A 189 11.90 -23.14 -3.40
CA LYS A 189 11.27 -24.44 -3.11
C LYS A 189 9.85 -24.53 -3.66
N ALA A 190 9.07 -23.44 -3.56
CA ALA A 190 7.74 -23.38 -4.18
C ALA A 190 7.84 -23.51 -5.71
N ALA A 191 8.84 -22.88 -6.34
CA ALA A 191 9.09 -22.99 -7.77
C ALA A 191 9.52 -24.39 -8.22
N GLU A 192 10.42 -25.04 -7.48
CA GLU A 192 10.87 -26.42 -7.73
C GLU A 192 9.69 -27.42 -7.70
N ASN A 193 8.71 -27.16 -6.83
CA ASN A 193 7.48 -27.94 -6.72
C ASN A 193 6.43 -27.61 -7.80
N ALA A 194 6.62 -26.51 -8.54
CA ALA A 194 5.71 -26.03 -9.57
C ALA A 194 6.15 -26.55 -10.95
N ASN A 195 5.18 -27.01 -11.75
CA ASN A 195 5.49 -27.48 -13.09
C ASN A 195 5.85 -26.29 -14.01
N GLY A 196 7.00 -26.33 -14.67
CA GLY A 196 7.36 -25.39 -15.73
C GLY A 196 7.63 -23.95 -15.27
N LEU A 197 8.13 -23.78 -14.04
CA LEU A 197 8.74 -22.53 -13.56
C LEU A 197 10.24 -22.74 -13.38
N ASP A 198 11.04 -21.73 -13.73
CA ASP A 198 12.46 -21.69 -13.43
C ASP A 198 12.68 -21.10 -12.02
N PRO A 199 13.20 -21.88 -11.05
CA PRO A 199 13.47 -21.38 -9.71
C PRO A 199 14.50 -20.24 -9.65
N ASP A 200 15.41 -20.16 -10.62
CA ASP A 200 16.48 -19.14 -10.66
C ASP A 200 15.96 -17.77 -11.11
N GLU A 201 14.84 -17.73 -11.83
CA GLU A 201 14.17 -16.48 -12.23
C GLU A 201 13.31 -15.89 -11.10
N LEU A 202 13.10 -16.63 -10.02
CA LEU A 202 12.18 -16.27 -8.96
C LEU A 202 12.89 -15.71 -7.73
N SER A 203 12.44 -14.54 -7.31
CA SER A 203 12.88 -13.91 -6.06
C SER A 203 11.80 -12.93 -5.57
N PRO A 204 11.97 -12.31 -4.40
CA PRO A 204 11.00 -11.33 -3.89
C PRO A 204 10.73 -10.16 -4.84
N HIS A 205 11.67 -9.80 -5.72
CA HIS A 205 11.53 -8.66 -6.61
C HIS A 205 10.59 -8.96 -7.82
N PRO A 206 10.79 -10.02 -8.63
CA PRO A 206 9.80 -10.50 -9.61
C PRO A 206 8.41 -10.74 -9.02
N LEU A 207 8.35 -11.28 -7.80
CA LEU A 207 7.08 -11.54 -7.13
C LEU A 207 6.33 -10.25 -6.77
N ARG A 208 7.04 -9.24 -6.26
CA ARG A 208 6.48 -7.90 -6.07
C ARG A 208 6.00 -7.30 -7.39
N ALA A 209 6.78 -7.42 -8.46
CA ALA A 209 6.38 -6.94 -9.78
C ALA A 209 5.09 -7.61 -10.28
N THR A 210 4.91 -8.89 -9.95
CA THR A 210 3.67 -9.63 -10.23
C THR A 210 2.48 -9.00 -9.52
N GLY A 211 2.60 -8.65 -8.24
CA GLY A 211 1.53 -7.96 -7.50
C GLY A 211 1.22 -6.58 -8.05
N LEU A 212 2.24 -5.82 -8.43
CA LEU A 212 2.05 -4.49 -9.02
C LEU A 212 1.44 -4.54 -10.42
N THR A 213 1.76 -5.58 -11.21
CA THR A 213 1.12 -5.84 -12.50
C THR A 213 -0.34 -6.22 -12.32
N PHE A 214 -0.65 -7.06 -11.32
CA PHE A 214 -2.03 -7.36 -10.94
C PHE A 214 -2.81 -6.09 -10.56
N LEU A 215 -2.24 -5.22 -9.72
CA LEU A 215 -2.87 -3.96 -9.33
C LEU A 215 -3.04 -2.99 -10.51
N ALA A 216 -2.06 -2.94 -11.42
CA ALA A 216 -2.15 -2.17 -12.66
C ALA A 216 -3.21 -2.74 -13.62
N ASP A 217 -3.43 -4.05 -13.60
CA ASP A 217 -4.52 -4.65 -14.34
C ASP A 217 -5.87 -4.21 -13.77
N ILE A 218 -6.06 -4.22 -12.44
CA ILE A 218 -7.38 -3.88 -11.86
C ILE A 218 -7.58 -2.37 -11.61
N SER A 219 -6.66 -1.51 -12.08
CA SER A 219 -6.73 -0.06 -11.91
C SER A 219 -6.54 0.67 -13.24
N VAL A 220 -7.14 1.87 -13.35
CA VAL A 220 -6.88 2.81 -14.46
C VAL A 220 -6.27 4.13 -13.97
N ASP A 221 -5.96 4.22 -12.67
CA ASP A 221 -5.45 5.42 -12.04
C ASP A 221 -3.96 5.26 -11.65
N PRO A 222 -3.04 6.01 -12.31
CA PRO A 222 -1.63 6.05 -11.95
C PRO A 222 -1.35 6.47 -10.51
N LYS A 223 -2.17 7.37 -9.94
CA LYS A 223 -1.97 7.85 -8.56
C LYS A 223 -2.27 6.76 -7.55
N MET A 224 -3.45 6.16 -7.64
CA MET A 224 -3.82 5.00 -6.82
C MET A 224 -2.77 3.88 -6.88
N LEU A 225 -2.26 3.55 -8.07
CA LEU A 225 -1.20 2.54 -8.20
C LEU A 225 0.12 3.00 -7.55
N CYS A 226 0.49 4.27 -7.71
CA CYS A 226 1.67 4.86 -7.08
C CYS A 226 1.60 4.79 -5.55
N ASP A 227 0.42 5.12 -5.00
CA ASP A 227 0.14 5.10 -3.56
C ASP A 227 0.21 3.67 -3.03
N LEU A 228 -0.52 2.71 -3.64
CA LEU A 228 -0.48 1.30 -3.25
C LEU A 228 0.92 0.68 -3.35
N ALA A 229 1.71 1.11 -4.34
CA ALA A 229 3.10 0.67 -4.50
C ALA A 229 4.07 1.36 -3.53
N GLY A 230 3.68 2.49 -2.94
CA GLY A 230 4.57 3.36 -2.17
C GLY A 230 5.74 3.87 -3.00
N TRP A 231 5.48 4.31 -4.23
CA TRP A 231 6.50 4.92 -5.09
C TRP A 231 6.58 6.43 -4.87
N GLN A 232 7.78 6.99 -5.07
CA GLN A 232 7.96 8.44 -5.13
C GLN A 232 7.67 8.98 -6.54
N ASP A 233 7.93 8.17 -7.57
CA ASP A 233 7.85 8.58 -8.96
C ASP A 233 6.66 7.94 -9.66
N ILE A 234 5.67 8.77 -10.04
CA ILE A 234 4.47 8.38 -10.77
C ILE A 234 4.78 7.78 -12.15
N GLN A 235 5.94 8.11 -12.76
CA GLN A 235 6.35 7.51 -14.04
C GLN A 235 6.56 6.00 -13.92
N THR A 236 6.91 5.52 -12.72
CA THR A 236 6.98 4.09 -12.47
C THR A 236 5.59 3.44 -12.59
N ALA A 237 4.54 4.07 -12.05
CA ALA A 237 3.16 3.60 -12.19
C ALA A 237 2.67 3.66 -13.64
N ALA A 238 2.96 4.75 -14.34
CA ALA A 238 2.60 4.91 -15.75
C ALA A 238 3.17 3.80 -16.64
N ARG A 239 4.34 3.24 -16.30
CA ARG A 239 4.94 2.13 -17.04
C ARG A 239 4.14 0.84 -16.92
N TYR A 240 3.79 0.44 -15.69
CA TYR A 240 2.97 -0.76 -15.46
C TYR A 240 1.60 -0.65 -16.14
N LEU A 241 0.97 0.53 -16.07
CA LEU A 241 -0.32 0.77 -16.70
C LEU A 241 -0.25 0.76 -18.24
N ARG A 242 0.89 1.21 -18.80
CA ARG A 242 1.14 1.14 -20.25
C ARG A 242 1.26 -0.31 -20.72
N GLU A 243 1.95 -1.15 -19.96
CA GLU A 243 2.11 -2.57 -20.26
C GLU A 243 0.77 -3.33 -20.14
N SER A 244 -0.06 -3.00 -19.15
CA SER A 244 -1.43 -3.53 -19.04
C SER A 244 -2.32 -3.12 -20.22
N GLY A 245 -2.12 -1.91 -20.76
CA GLY A 245 -2.89 -1.37 -21.90
C GLY A 245 -4.33 -0.97 -21.56
N ARG A 246 -4.80 -1.27 -20.34
CA ARG A 246 -6.19 -1.06 -19.91
C ARG A 246 -6.61 0.40 -19.89
N ILE A 247 -5.74 1.32 -19.48
CA ILE A 247 -6.01 2.76 -19.57
C ILE A 247 -6.27 3.17 -21.02
N THR A 248 -5.45 2.70 -21.96
CA THR A 248 -5.61 3.04 -23.38
C THR A 248 -6.93 2.50 -23.90
N SER A 249 -7.24 1.23 -23.63
CA SER A 249 -8.52 0.63 -24.00
C SER A 249 -9.70 1.42 -23.42
N HIS A 250 -9.72 1.65 -22.11
CA HIS A 250 -10.79 2.39 -21.43
C HIS A 250 -10.99 3.79 -22.05
N LYS A 251 -9.90 4.56 -22.24
CA LYS A 251 -9.96 5.90 -22.83
C LYS A 251 -10.48 5.90 -24.26
N VAL A 252 -10.06 4.96 -25.10
CA VAL A 252 -10.53 4.88 -26.50
C VAL A 252 -12.02 4.56 -26.56
N TYR A 253 -12.49 3.60 -25.76
CA TYR A 253 -13.92 3.28 -25.71
C TYR A 253 -14.74 4.46 -25.19
N SER A 254 -14.24 5.16 -24.16
CA SER A 254 -14.85 6.38 -23.63
C SER A 254 -14.97 7.50 -24.66
N LEU A 255 -13.88 7.82 -25.36
CA LEU A 255 -13.88 8.83 -26.43
C LEU A 255 -14.83 8.53 -27.59
N LEU A 256 -15.13 7.25 -27.82
CA LEU A 256 -16.07 6.81 -28.85
C LEU A 256 -17.52 6.68 -28.34
N GLY A 257 -17.80 7.07 -27.09
CA GLY A 257 -19.13 6.95 -26.47
C GLY A 257 -19.55 5.51 -26.23
N LYS A 258 -18.59 4.59 -26.13
CA LYS A 258 -18.77 3.13 -26.02
C LYS A 258 -18.26 2.59 -24.68
N GLU A 259 -18.32 3.37 -23.62
CA GLU A 259 -17.83 2.99 -22.28
C GLU A 259 -18.42 1.65 -21.82
N ASN A 260 -19.71 1.44 -22.05
CA ASN A 260 -20.42 0.20 -21.69
C ASN A 260 -19.98 -1.03 -22.50
N GLU A 261 -19.29 -0.83 -23.63
CA GLU A 261 -18.70 -1.92 -24.44
C GLU A 261 -17.21 -2.14 -24.10
N ALA A 262 -16.60 -1.30 -23.25
CA ALA A 262 -15.20 -1.43 -22.90
C ALA A 262 -14.94 -2.78 -22.22
N PRO A 263 -13.86 -3.50 -22.57
CA PRO A 263 -13.44 -4.66 -21.80
C PRO A 263 -13.34 -4.26 -20.32
N PRO A 264 -13.99 -5.01 -19.41
CA PRO A 264 -14.14 -4.53 -18.05
C PRO A 264 -12.77 -4.52 -17.35
N VAL A 265 -12.51 -3.43 -16.61
CA VAL A 265 -11.25 -3.23 -15.87
C VAL A 265 -11.07 -4.33 -14.83
N VAL A 266 -12.15 -4.67 -14.12
CA VAL A 266 -12.24 -5.92 -13.37
C VAL A 266 -12.86 -6.97 -14.29
N PRO A 267 -12.22 -8.14 -14.52
CA PRO A 267 -12.78 -9.18 -15.38
C PRO A 267 -14.22 -9.54 -14.97
N ALA A 268 -15.09 -9.86 -15.93
CA ALA A 268 -16.46 -10.31 -15.65
C ALA A 268 -16.51 -11.55 -14.74
N GLU A 269 -15.47 -12.38 -14.81
CA GLU A 269 -15.30 -13.54 -13.94
C GLU A 269 -13.92 -13.48 -13.25
N PRO A 270 -13.79 -12.67 -12.19
CA PRO A 270 -12.50 -12.41 -11.54
C PRO A 270 -11.94 -13.66 -10.85
N GLU A 271 -12.79 -14.60 -10.44
CA GLU A 271 -12.44 -15.89 -9.86
C GLU A 271 -11.69 -16.82 -10.82
N TYR A 272 -12.01 -16.80 -12.13
CA TYR A 272 -11.25 -17.56 -13.12
C TYR A 272 -10.00 -16.81 -13.58
N ARG A 273 -10.07 -15.47 -13.64
CA ARG A 273 -8.92 -14.66 -14.06
C ARG A 273 -7.84 -14.56 -12.99
N PHE A 274 -8.20 -14.58 -11.71
CA PHE A 274 -7.28 -14.47 -10.58
C PHE A 274 -7.59 -15.51 -9.50
N PRO A 275 -7.47 -16.81 -9.83
CA PRO A 275 -7.95 -17.91 -8.98
C PRO A 275 -7.31 -17.93 -7.61
N VAL A 276 -6.06 -17.49 -7.48
CA VAL A 276 -5.38 -17.46 -6.17
C VAL A 276 -5.97 -16.43 -5.22
N VAL A 277 -6.67 -15.38 -5.63
CA VAL A 277 -7.18 -14.37 -4.66
C VAL A 277 -8.66 -14.11 -4.74
N MET A 278 -9.30 -14.46 -5.86
CA MET A 278 -10.73 -14.21 -6.10
C MET A 278 -11.58 -15.47 -6.02
N ASN A 279 -11.02 -16.67 -6.16
CA ASN A 279 -11.75 -17.91 -5.94
C ASN A 279 -11.57 -18.32 -4.48
N PRO A 280 -12.61 -18.34 -3.62
CA PRO A 280 -12.45 -18.62 -2.19
C PRO A 280 -12.44 -20.12 -1.86
N ILE A 281 -12.59 -21.01 -2.85
CA ILE A 281 -12.53 -22.46 -2.62
C ILE A 281 -11.11 -22.84 -2.17
N PRO A 282 -10.97 -23.56 -1.03
CA PRO A 282 -9.66 -24.01 -0.57
C PRO A 282 -8.97 -24.94 -1.57
N PHE A 283 -7.67 -24.75 -1.76
CA PHE A 283 -6.85 -25.68 -2.54
C PHE A 283 -6.37 -26.85 -1.67
N GLU A 284 -6.07 -27.98 -2.31
CA GLU A 284 -5.48 -29.11 -1.61
C GLU A 284 -4.13 -28.72 -0.97
N GLY A 285 -3.97 -29.00 0.33
CA GLY A 285 -2.76 -28.68 1.08
C GLY A 285 -2.66 -27.22 1.54
N GLU A 286 -3.68 -26.39 1.32
CA GLU A 286 -3.72 -25.02 1.82
C GLU A 286 -3.72 -24.99 3.36
N PRO A 287 -2.83 -24.22 4.02
CA PRO A 287 -2.68 -24.24 5.47
C PRO A 287 -3.77 -23.45 6.22
N PHE A 288 -4.67 -22.81 5.47
CA PHE A 288 -5.82 -22.06 5.95
C PHE A 288 -7.00 -22.29 4.99
N ALA A 289 -8.22 -22.02 5.45
CA ALA A 289 -9.42 -22.24 4.66
C ALA A 289 -10.14 -20.90 4.44
N PRO A 290 -10.15 -20.31 3.24
CA PRO A 290 -10.88 -19.06 2.99
C PRO A 290 -12.39 -19.23 3.16
N ILE A 291 -12.87 -20.45 2.93
CA ILE A 291 -14.20 -20.93 3.30
C ILE A 291 -14.04 -22.23 4.07
N THR A 292 -14.61 -22.32 5.26
CA THR A 292 -14.60 -23.51 6.10
C THR A 292 -15.58 -24.58 5.58
N PRO A 293 -15.46 -25.86 5.98
CA PRO A 293 -16.33 -26.93 5.47
C PRO A 293 -17.83 -26.74 5.73
N ASP A 294 -18.20 -25.95 6.74
CA ASP A 294 -19.59 -25.57 7.07
C ASP A 294 -20.09 -24.37 6.25
N GLY A 295 -19.26 -23.79 5.38
CA GLY A 295 -19.60 -22.67 4.50
C GLY A 295 -19.29 -21.29 5.07
N SER A 296 -18.73 -21.18 6.28
CA SER A 296 -18.35 -19.89 6.85
C SER A 296 -17.16 -19.29 6.08
N ARG A 297 -17.22 -17.99 5.78
CA ARG A 297 -16.22 -17.29 4.97
C ARG A 297 -15.32 -16.43 5.83
N PHE A 298 -14.05 -16.30 5.44
CA PHE A 298 -13.12 -15.33 6.02
C PHE A 298 -13.34 -13.94 5.42
N ASP A 299 -14.54 -13.40 5.64
CA ASP A 299 -15.00 -12.13 5.09
C ASP A 299 -14.97 -10.99 6.14
N ARG A 300 -15.78 -9.95 5.93
CA ARG A 300 -15.87 -8.80 6.84
C ARG A 300 -16.26 -9.19 8.27
N ASP A 301 -17.12 -10.17 8.47
CA ASP A 301 -17.67 -10.47 9.79
C ASP A 301 -16.60 -11.15 10.67
N VAL A 302 -15.81 -12.05 10.09
CA VAL A 302 -14.66 -12.66 10.75
C VAL A 302 -13.61 -11.61 11.11
N ARG A 303 -13.36 -10.64 10.21
CA ARG A 303 -12.45 -9.54 10.53
C ARG A 303 -12.97 -8.63 11.66
N LEU A 304 -14.27 -8.36 11.71
CA LEU A 304 -14.87 -7.62 12.82
C LEU A 304 -14.75 -8.38 14.15
N ALA A 305 -14.94 -9.70 14.13
CA ALA A 305 -14.72 -10.53 15.31
C ALA A 305 -13.27 -10.41 15.81
N ARG A 306 -12.28 -10.54 14.90
CA ARG A 306 -10.86 -10.36 15.25
C ARG A 306 -10.55 -8.95 15.78
N HIS A 307 -11.14 -7.92 15.19
CA HIS A 307 -11.04 -6.55 15.71
C HIS A 307 -11.58 -6.45 17.14
N HIS A 308 -12.73 -7.06 17.44
CA HIS A 308 -13.29 -7.05 18.79
C HIS A 308 -12.45 -7.84 19.79
N GLU A 309 -11.87 -8.98 19.40
CA GLU A 309 -10.92 -9.73 20.21
C GLU A 309 -9.68 -8.89 20.57
N GLN A 310 -9.23 -8.03 19.65
CA GLN A 310 -8.02 -7.22 19.82
C GLN A 310 -8.26 -5.83 20.41
N ARG A 311 -9.50 -5.33 20.40
CA ARG A 311 -9.83 -3.97 20.84
C ARG A 311 -9.27 -3.64 22.22
N ASP A 312 -9.32 -4.61 23.13
CA ASP A 312 -8.92 -4.45 24.52
C ASP A 312 -7.49 -4.97 24.79
N THR A 313 -6.75 -5.39 23.75
CA THR A 313 -5.36 -5.87 23.83
C THR A 313 -4.37 -4.71 23.60
N PRO A 314 -3.44 -4.45 24.53
CA PRO A 314 -2.43 -3.38 24.35
C PRO A 314 -1.50 -3.64 23.16
N ILE A 315 -1.17 -2.58 22.42
CA ILE A 315 -0.18 -2.64 21.33
C ILE A 315 1.21 -2.83 21.92
N ARG A 316 1.97 -3.79 21.42
CA ARG A 316 3.37 -3.96 21.81
C ARG A 316 4.28 -3.01 21.05
N LEU A 317 4.80 -1.95 21.64
CA LEU A 317 5.76 -1.10 20.90
C LEU A 317 6.99 -1.87 20.42
N VAL A 318 7.45 -2.81 21.23
CA VAL A 318 8.62 -3.63 20.90
C VAL A 318 8.22 -4.68 19.86
N HIS A 319 8.84 -4.61 18.68
CA HIS A 319 8.70 -5.66 17.68
C HIS A 319 9.00 -7.02 18.34
N PRO A 320 8.12 -8.03 18.17
CA PRO A 320 8.20 -9.31 18.89
C PRO A 320 9.46 -10.16 18.62
N ARG A 321 10.34 -9.73 17.71
CA ARG A 321 11.61 -10.42 17.47
C ARG A 321 12.55 -10.15 18.64
N LYS A 322 13.15 -11.21 19.16
CA LYS A 322 14.21 -11.09 20.16
C LYS A 322 15.33 -10.20 19.60
N ALA A 323 15.72 -9.19 20.38
CA ALA A 323 16.87 -8.36 20.04
C ALA A 323 18.12 -9.24 19.94
N SER A 324 18.67 -9.34 18.73
CA SER A 324 19.95 -10.02 18.47
C SER A 324 21.01 -8.94 18.35
N LEU A 325 21.44 -8.46 19.50
CA LEU A 325 22.38 -7.35 19.63
C LEU A 325 23.76 -7.75 19.08
N PRO A 326 24.37 -6.95 18.21
CA PRO A 326 25.63 -7.28 17.56
C PRO A 326 26.86 -6.90 18.42
N TYR A 327 26.83 -7.14 19.73
CA TYR A 327 27.91 -6.73 20.65
C TYR A 327 29.31 -7.25 20.26
N ASN A 328 29.39 -8.38 19.57
CA ASN A 328 30.67 -8.96 19.12
C ASN A 328 31.15 -8.43 17.75
N TYR A 329 30.53 -7.38 17.20
CA TYR A 329 30.94 -6.83 15.91
C TYR A 329 31.94 -5.69 16.10
N ALA A 330 32.98 -5.67 15.27
CA ALA A 330 33.92 -4.56 15.14
C ALA A 330 33.19 -3.21 15.02
N GLY A 331 33.62 -2.25 15.82
CA GLY A 331 33.09 -0.91 15.92
C GLY A 331 31.67 -0.90 16.46
N PHE A 332 31.37 -1.68 17.49
CA PHE A 332 30.10 -1.62 18.19
C PHE A 332 30.34 -1.44 19.69
N PRO A 333 29.62 -0.53 20.37
CA PRO A 333 29.80 -0.33 21.81
C PRO A 333 29.52 -1.59 22.62
N ASP A 334 30.19 -1.71 23.77
CA ASP A 334 29.97 -2.81 24.71
C ASP A 334 28.57 -2.74 25.33
N VAL A 335 28.13 -3.86 25.91
CA VAL A 335 26.78 -4.01 26.51
C VAL A 335 26.47 -2.90 27.52
N ASP A 336 27.47 -2.53 28.31
CA ASP A 336 27.34 -1.61 29.43
C ASP A 336 27.41 -0.13 28.98
N GLU A 337 27.75 0.13 27.71
CA GLU A 337 27.90 1.48 27.16
C GLU A 337 26.62 2.00 26.49
N LEU A 338 25.65 1.12 26.17
CA LEU A 338 24.40 1.48 25.50
C LEU A 338 23.19 1.43 26.44
N SER A 339 22.54 2.58 26.65
CA SER A 339 21.30 2.76 27.40
C SER A 339 20.05 2.79 26.51
N TYR A 340 19.95 1.84 25.58
CA TYR A 340 18.79 1.75 24.68
C TYR A 340 17.61 1.02 25.33
N ASP A 341 16.47 1.70 25.45
CA ASP A 341 15.20 1.14 25.90
C ASP A 341 14.15 1.27 24.77
N PRO A 342 13.73 0.15 24.13
CA PRO A 342 12.76 0.21 23.03
C PRO A 342 11.38 0.73 23.45
N ARG A 343 11.11 0.86 24.76
CA ARG A 343 9.86 1.43 25.30
C ARG A 343 9.87 2.96 25.34
N LYS A 344 11.02 3.61 25.17
CA LYS A 344 11.15 5.09 25.11
C LYS A 344 10.93 5.65 23.69
N HIS A 345 10.43 4.83 22.78
CA HIS A 345 10.06 5.26 21.43
C HIS A 345 8.70 5.93 21.45
N ASP A 346 8.55 6.98 20.65
CA ASP A 346 7.22 7.46 20.28
C ASP A 346 6.47 6.33 19.55
N LEU A 347 5.13 6.35 19.64
CA LEU A 347 4.31 5.41 18.86
C LEU A 347 4.69 5.52 17.38
N PRO A 348 4.80 4.40 16.64
CA PRO A 348 5.13 4.44 15.22
C PRO A 348 4.10 5.29 14.49
N GLY A 349 4.51 6.50 14.09
CA GLY A 349 3.67 7.46 13.39
C GLY A 349 3.11 6.86 12.11
N HIS A 350 1.84 7.13 11.83
CA HIS A 350 1.26 6.90 10.51
C HIS A 350 1.13 8.25 9.81
N LEU A 351 1.87 8.40 8.71
CA LEU A 351 1.86 9.52 7.75
C LEU A 351 1.71 10.96 8.29
N ASP A 352 2.74 11.77 7.98
CA ASP A 352 2.57 13.18 7.71
C ASP A 352 1.87 13.36 6.34
N TRP A 353 0.58 13.68 6.36
CA TRP A 353 -0.25 13.93 5.18
C TRP A 353 0.15 15.21 4.41
N ASP A 354 1.05 16.05 4.95
CA ASP A 354 1.59 17.22 4.25
C ASP A 354 2.69 16.87 3.22
N SER A 355 3.03 15.59 2.99
CA SER A 355 3.98 15.20 1.93
C SER A 355 3.47 15.40 0.49
N ASP A 356 2.23 15.85 0.33
CA ASP A 356 1.66 16.40 -0.92
C ASP A 356 1.90 17.91 -1.07
N ARG A 357 2.64 18.55 -0.15
CA ARG A 357 3.11 19.92 -0.35
C ARG A 357 4.19 19.95 -1.42
N VAL A 358 4.02 20.89 -2.35
CA VAL A 358 5.04 21.31 -3.30
C VAL A 358 6.29 21.70 -2.51
N GLN A 359 7.31 20.85 -2.53
CA GLN A 359 8.62 21.21 -1.96
C GLN A 359 9.21 22.30 -2.84
N PHE A 360 9.95 23.24 -2.26
CA PHE A 360 10.66 24.26 -3.02
C PHE A 360 12.16 24.05 -2.83
N ASP A 361 12.90 23.97 -3.94
CA ASP A 361 14.36 23.98 -3.95
C ASP A 361 14.80 25.22 -4.72
N ASP A 362 15.70 26.03 -4.14
CA ASP A 362 16.14 27.32 -4.69
C ASP A 362 14.99 28.25 -5.16
N GLY A 363 13.90 28.33 -4.38
CA GLY A 363 12.75 29.18 -4.70
C GLY A 363 11.93 28.71 -5.91
N ARG A 364 12.19 27.50 -6.42
CA ARG A 364 11.40 26.84 -7.46
C ARG A 364 10.64 25.67 -6.86
N PRO A 365 9.37 25.48 -7.24
CA PRO A 365 8.63 24.30 -6.82
C PRO A 365 9.29 23.05 -7.41
N VAL A 366 9.88 22.23 -6.54
CA VAL A 366 10.27 20.85 -6.79
C VAL A 366 9.12 19.95 -6.36
N THR A 367 8.20 19.71 -7.29
CA THR A 367 7.21 18.64 -7.12
C THR A 367 7.91 17.30 -7.36
N THR A 368 8.28 16.58 -6.30
CA THR A 368 8.68 15.18 -6.45
C THR A 368 7.48 14.28 -6.80
N ALA A 369 6.23 14.73 -6.55
CA ALA A 369 5.02 14.04 -6.97
C ALA A 369 3.80 14.98 -6.94
N THR A 370 3.45 15.61 -8.06
CA THR A 370 2.07 16.04 -8.31
C THR A 370 1.91 16.31 -9.81
N THR A 371 0.96 15.66 -10.48
CA THR A 371 0.33 16.26 -11.66
C THR A 371 -1.12 16.52 -11.31
N LEU A 372 -1.75 17.48 -12.00
CA LEU A 372 -3.12 17.97 -11.80
C LEU A 372 -4.25 16.90 -11.73
N ALA A 373 -3.94 15.61 -11.85
CA ALA A 373 -4.86 14.50 -11.68
C ALA A 373 -5.15 14.14 -10.20
N ASP A 374 -4.44 14.73 -9.24
CA ASP A 374 -4.53 14.42 -7.80
C ASP A 374 -5.74 15.05 -7.05
N LEU A 375 -6.74 15.55 -7.77
CA LEU A 375 -7.93 16.21 -7.19
C LEU A 375 -9.18 15.31 -7.27
N ALA A 376 -9.19 14.23 -6.49
CA ALA A 376 -10.38 13.68 -5.83
C ALA A 376 -10.01 12.34 -5.16
N ASP A 377 -9.64 12.39 -3.89
CA ASP A 377 -9.79 11.21 -3.02
C ASP A 377 -11.19 11.32 -2.38
N PRO A 378 -12.16 10.44 -2.73
CA PRO A 378 -13.50 10.45 -2.16
C PRO A 378 -13.54 10.06 -0.68
N HIS A 379 -12.41 9.68 -0.08
CA HIS A 379 -12.25 9.43 1.35
C HIS A 379 -11.52 10.56 2.10
N ARG A 380 -11.19 11.67 1.44
CA ARG A 380 -10.54 12.83 2.06
C ARG A 380 -11.53 13.62 2.91
N VAL A 381 -11.45 13.48 4.23
CA VAL A 381 -12.03 14.44 5.17
C VAL A 381 -11.10 15.67 5.20
N ASP A 382 -11.68 16.87 5.17
CA ASP A 382 -10.96 18.14 5.16
C ASP A 382 -10.28 18.38 6.53
N PRO A 383 -8.95 18.44 6.62
CA PRO A 383 -8.25 18.67 7.89
C PRO A 383 -8.56 20.04 8.52
N SER A 384 -9.16 20.97 7.76
CA SER A 384 -9.56 22.27 8.30
C SER A 384 -10.78 22.22 9.24
N GLU A 385 -11.40 21.04 9.41
CA GLU A 385 -12.36 20.77 10.49
C GLU A 385 -11.70 20.42 11.83
N HIS A 386 -10.38 20.43 11.96
CA HIS A 386 -9.70 20.14 13.23
C HIS A 386 -9.28 21.41 13.99
N THR A 387 -9.74 21.48 15.24
CA THR A 387 -9.41 22.44 16.31
C THR A 387 -7.89 22.55 16.52
N PRO A 388 -7.34 23.70 16.98
CA PRO A 388 -5.90 23.86 17.14
C PRO A 388 -5.31 22.83 18.14
N PRO A 389 -4.03 22.46 17.97
CA PRO A 389 -3.38 21.45 18.79
C PRO A 389 -3.06 22.04 20.17
N GLU A 390 -4.03 22.03 21.08
CA GLU A 390 -3.74 22.17 22.50
C GLU A 390 -3.28 20.80 23.02
N GLU A 391 -2.00 20.73 23.40
CA GLU A 391 -1.36 19.75 24.29
C GLU A 391 -2.12 18.43 24.56
N TYR A 392 -1.97 17.45 23.67
CA TYR A 392 -2.18 16.04 24.04
C TYR A 392 -0.91 15.24 23.77
N ARG A 393 0.06 15.41 24.69
CA ARG A 393 1.04 14.36 24.95
C ARG A 393 0.31 13.24 25.66
N ALA A 394 0.21 12.06 25.03
CA ALA A 394 -0.20 10.85 25.71
C ALA A 394 0.82 10.53 26.81
N GLU A 395 0.56 11.02 28.02
CA GLU A 395 1.33 10.66 29.20
C GLU A 395 0.97 9.21 29.59
N THR A 396 1.88 8.30 29.26
CA THR A 396 2.05 6.94 29.82
C THR A 396 1.15 5.78 29.35
N VAL A 397 1.86 4.68 29.01
CA VAL A 397 1.60 3.24 29.23
C VAL A 397 0.15 2.83 29.53
N ASP A 398 -0.70 2.79 28.51
CA ASP A 398 -1.86 1.89 28.34
C ASP A 398 -2.80 2.42 27.22
N THR A 399 -2.24 2.98 26.15
CA THR A 399 -3.03 3.53 25.06
C THR A 399 -3.54 2.41 24.15
N ARG A 400 -4.85 2.41 23.91
CA ARG A 400 -5.52 1.41 23.07
C ARG A 400 -5.30 1.76 21.60
N LEU A 401 -5.28 0.75 20.73
CA LEU A 401 -5.25 0.96 19.28
C LEU A 401 -6.49 1.75 18.80
N SER A 402 -7.62 1.62 19.50
CA SER A 402 -8.78 2.48 19.32
C SER A 402 -8.41 3.94 19.52
N ASP A 403 -7.71 4.30 20.59
CA ASP A 403 -7.34 5.69 20.92
C ASP A 403 -6.36 6.31 19.89
N TYR A 404 -5.68 5.48 19.09
CA TYR A 404 -4.81 5.89 17.98
C TYR A 404 -5.56 5.99 16.63
N PHE A 405 -6.70 5.31 16.50
CA PHE A 405 -7.60 5.38 15.35
C PHE A 405 -8.83 6.26 15.60
N ASP A 406 -9.06 6.66 16.86
CA ASP A 406 -10.18 7.45 17.38
C ASP A 406 -9.94 8.96 17.33
N GLU A 407 -8.98 9.42 16.51
CA GLU A 407 -9.11 10.77 15.93
C GLU A 407 -10.36 10.88 15.02
N ASP A 408 -11.08 9.77 14.78
CA ASP A 408 -12.47 9.74 14.34
C ASP A 408 -13.45 9.43 15.50
N HIS A 409 -13.50 10.27 16.54
CA HIS A 409 -14.45 10.06 17.63
C HIS A 409 -15.80 10.79 17.48
N THR A 410 -16.84 9.94 17.36
CA THR A 410 -18.19 10.08 17.92
C THR A 410 -19.07 11.26 17.52
N ASN A 411 -20.19 10.94 16.87
CA ASN A 411 -21.46 11.36 17.45
C ASN A 411 -22.57 10.34 17.21
N ASP A 412 -23.08 9.81 18.32
CA ASP A 412 -24.33 9.07 18.41
C ASP A 412 -25.43 10.09 18.69
N ARG A 413 -26.16 10.52 17.65
CA ARG A 413 -27.55 11.02 17.74
C ARG A 413 -28.17 11.22 16.37
N MET A 414 -29.29 10.53 16.17
CA MET A 414 -30.19 10.60 15.02
C MET A 414 -30.47 12.04 14.54
N ALA A 415 -30.29 12.23 13.23
CA ALA A 415 -31.35 12.74 12.38
C ALA A 415 -31.31 11.95 11.08
N ALA A 416 -32.47 11.45 10.64
CA ALA A 416 -32.67 11.07 9.26
C ALA A 416 -32.39 12.30 8.39
N ALA A 417 -31.16 12.44 7.90
CA ALA A 417 -30.87 13.26 6.75
C ALA A 417 -31.22 12.41 5.53
N THR A 418 -32.51 12.44 5.21
CA THR A 418 -33.02 12.38 3.84
C THR A 418 -31.92 12.73 2.85
N PHE A 419 -31.62 11.85 1.89
CA PHE A 419 -30.95 12.23 0.65
C PHE A 419 -31.90 13.19 -0.12
N THR A 420 -32.03 14.44 0.34
CA THR A 420 -32.45 15.56 -0.50
C THR A 420 -31.21 16.09 -1.20
N GLY A 421 -30.66 15.24 -2.06
CA GLY A 421 -29.73 15.59 -3.13
C GLY A 421 -30.45 15.58 -4.48
N VAL A 422 -31.76 15.89 -4.50
CA VAL A 422 -32.36 16.50 -5.68
C VAL A 422 -31.69 17.86 -5.77
N ALA A 423 -30.66 18.00 -6.61
CA ALA A 423 -30.38 19.29 -7.19
C ALA A 423 -31.72 19.73 -7.79
N ALA A 424 -32.37 20.69 -7.11
CA ALA A 424 -33.58 21.32 -7.61
C ALA A 424 -33.16 22.14 -8.82
N PHE A 425 -32.94 21.43 -9.91
CA PHE A 425 -32.88 21.99 -11.24
C PHE A 425 -34.28 22.55 -11.48
N THR A 426 -34.44 23.85 -11.23
CA THR A 426 -35.62 24.55 -11.67
C THR A 426 -35.74 24.29 -13.18
N ALA A 427 -36.96 24.00 -13.66
CA ALA A 427 -37.18 23.69 -15.06
C ALA A 427 -36.65 24.81 -15.99
N SER A 428 -36.49 26.05 -15.49
CA SER A 428 -35.82 27.13 -16.21
C SER A 428 -34.31 26.96 -16.34
N ALA A 429 -33.59 26.46 -15.32
CA ALA A 429 -32.14 26.28 -15.37
C ALA A 429 -31.73 25.14 -16.32
N VAL A 430 -32.51 24.05 -16.35
CA VAL A 430 -32.34 22.98 -17.35
C VAL A 430 -32.75 23.45 -18.74
N GLY A 431 -33.81 24.26 -18.84
CA GLY A 431 -34.24 24.88 -20.09
C GLY A 431 -33.19 25.82 -20.69
N GLU A 432 -32.56 26.67 -19.90
CA GLU A 432 -31.50 27.60 -20.35
C GLU A 432 -30.20 26.89 -20.71
N ARG A 433 -29.88 25.79 -20.04
CA ARG A 433 -28.67 25.00 -20.35
C ARG A 433 -28.86 24.17 -21.61
N LEU A 434 -29.98 23.45 -21.74
CA LEU A 434 -30.31 22.72 -22.96
C LEU A 434 -30.52 23.67 -24.14
N GLY A 435 -31.13 24.84 -23.93
CA GLY A 435 -31.24 25.87 -24.97
C GLY A 435 -29.89 26.34 -25.48
N ARG A 436 -28.89 26.54 -24.60
CA ARG A 436 -27.53 26.92 -24.99
C ARG A 436 -26.79 25.81 -25.73
N GLU A 437 -26.74 24.61 -25.17
CA GLU A 437 -26.05 23.47 -25.76
C GLU A 437 -26.67 23.09 -27.12
N TRP A 438 -28.00 23.23 -27.26
CA TRP A 438 -28.72 22.97 -28.52
C TRP A 438 -28.55 24.09 -29.56
N THR A 439 -28.40 25.34 -29.12
CA THR A 439 -28.10 26.47 -30.04
C THR A 439 -26.68 26.34 -30.58
N GLU A 440 -25.72 26.02 -29.72
CA GLU A 440 -24.32 25.78 -30.10
C GLU A 440 -24.20 24.63 -31.11
N TYR A 441 -24.95 23.54 -30.93
CA TYR A 441 -24.91 22.39 -31.83
C TYR A 441 -25.33 22.70 -33.28
N TRP A 442 -26.23 23.67 -33.50
CA TRP A 442 -26.73 24.02 -34.84
C TRP A 442 -26.06 25.27 -35.45
N THR A 443 -25.46 26.15 -34.63
CA THR A 443 -24.71 27.32 -35.14
C THR A 443 -23.30 26.99 -35.61
N VAL A 444 -22.78 25.79 -35.32
CA VAL A 444 -21.40 25.38 -35.67
C VAL A 444 -21.22 25.01 -37.16
N GLY A 445 -22.27 25.07 -37.98
CA GLY A 445 -22.10 24.93 -39.44
C GLY A 445 -23.25 25.49 -40.24
N GLU A 446 -23.29 26.81 -40.47
CA GLU A 446 -24.13 27.59 -41.41
C GLU A 446 -25.58 27.10 -41.69
N GLY A 447 -26.17 26.34 -40.77
CA GLY A 447 -27.52 25.80 -40.87
C GLY A 447 -28.50 26.77 -40.22
N ALA A 448 -29.62 27.03 -40.89
CA ALA A 448 -30.67 27.87 -40.34
C ALA A 448 -31.19 27.30 -39.02
N ALA A 449 -31.16 28.10 -37.96
CA ALA A 449 -31.70 27.73 -36.65
C ALA A 449 -33.19 27.33 -36.79
N PRO A 450 -33.65 26.23 -36.17
CA PRO A 450 -35.04 25.80 -36.26
C PRO A 450 -35.98 26.82 -35.60
N ASP A 451 -37.19 26.98 -36.15
CA ASP A 451 -38.19 27.86 -35.53
C ASP A 451 -38.55 27.39 -34.10
N ALA A 452 -38.99 28.35 -33.28
CA ALA A 452 -39.31 28.12 -31.87
C ALA A 452 -40.33 26.99 -31.63
N GLY A 453 -41.22 26.72 -32.60
CA GLY A 453 -42.22 25.65 -32.54
C GLY A 453 -41.63 24.25 -32.73
N ARG A 454 -40.59 24.10 -33.57
CA ARG A 454 -39.86 22.82 -33.71
C ARG A 454 -38.99 22.55 -32.47
N LEU A 455 -38.40 23.58 -31.89
CA LEU A 455 -37.58 23.49 -30.69
C LEU A 455 -38.41 23.03 -29.48
N ALA A 456 -39.61 23.60 -29.29
CA ALA A 456 -40.54 23.19 -28.25
C ALA A 456 -41.02 21.73 -28.40
N LYS A 457 -41.27 21.26 -29.63
CA LYS A 457 -41.65 19.85 -29.89
C LYS A 457 -40.51 18.87 -29.61
N GLY A 458 -39.28 19.24 -29.94
CA GLY A 458 -38.09 18.43 -29.65
C GLY A 458 -37.85 18.26 -28.14
N MET A 459 -37.96 19.35 -27.37
CA MET A 459 -37.82 19.30 -25.91
C MET A 459 -38.94 18.49 -25.24
N ALA A 460 -40.18 18.63 -25.72
CA ALA A 460 -41.30 17.83 -25.20
C ALA A 460 -41.09 16.32 -25.45
N ALA A 461 -40.59 15.94 -26.63
CA ALA A 461 -40.28 14.55 -26.95
C ALA A 461 -39.14 14.00 -26.07
N TYR A 462 -38.10 14.79 -25.81
CA TYR A 462 -36.98 14.39 -24.95
C TYR A 462 -37.41 14.19 -23.49
N LEU A 463 -38.23 15.09 -22.94
CA LEU A 463 -38.77 14.94 -21.59
C LEU A 463 -39.64 13.69 -21.44
N VAL A 464 -40.49 13.40 -22.44
CA VAL A 464 -41.38 12.23 -22.40
C VAL A 464 -40.65 10.92 -22.64
N LEU A 465 -39.66 10.89 -23.54
CA LEU A 465 -39.00 9.64 -23.95
C LEU A 465 -37.77 9.28 -23.12
N VAL A 466 -37.11 10.26 -22.49
CA VAL A 466 -35.85 10.04 -21.77
C VAL A 466 -36.03 10.29 -20.29
N VAL A 467 -36.63 11.42 -19.92
CA VAL A 467 -36.71 11.83 -18.50
C VAL A 467 -37.84 11.09 -17.76
N CYS A 468 -39.05 10.99 -18.34
CA CYS A 468 -40.17 10.28 -17.70
C CYS A 468 -39.89 8.80 -17.38
N PRO A 469 -39.27 8.00 -18.26
CA PRO A 469 -38.95 6.60 -17.98
C PRO A 469 -37.88 6.42 -16.89
N LEU A 470 -36.94 7.36 -16.77
CA LEU A 470 -35.93 7.37 -15.69
C LEU A 470 -36.58 7.66 -14.33
N SER A 471 -37.54 8.59 -14.28
CA SER A 471 -38.28 8.89 -13.03
C SER A 471 -39.25 7.77 -12.60
N LEU A 472 -39.82 7.00 -13.54
CA LEU A 472 -40.70 5.86 -13.22
C LEU A 472 -39.94 4.63 -12.71
N ASN A 473 -38.71 4.39 -13.19
CA ASN A 473 -37.85 3.32 -12.67
C ASN A 473 -37.38 3.60 -11.23
N LEU A 474 -37.24 4.86 -10.85
CA LEU A 474 -36.89 5.28 -9.50
C LEU A 474 -38.01 5.01 -8.47
N ILE A 475 -39.29 5.08 -8.87
CA ILE A 475 -40.43 4.82 -7.96
C ILE A 475 -40.60 3.33 -7.66
N LEU A 476 -40.22 2.46 -8.61
CA LEU A 476 -40.28 0.99 -8.44
C LEU A 476 -39.11 0.41 -7.61
N LEU A 477 -38.06 1.20 -7.35
CA LEU A 477 -36.92 0.80 -6.51
C LEU A 477 -37.11 1.11 -5.02
N PHE A 478 -38.20 1.79 -4.64
CA PHE A 478 -38.51 2.19 -3.26
C PHE A 478 -39.91 1.72 -2.78
N GLN A 479 -40.40 0.56 -3.25
CA GLN A 479 -41.52 -0.17 -2.66
C GLN A 479 -41.10 -1.51 -2.08
#